data_AF-X1E2E1-F1
#
_entry.id   AF-X1E2E1-F1
#
_cell.length_a   1.000
_cell.length_b   1.000
_cell.length_c   1.000
_cell.angle_alpha   90.00
_cell.angle_beta   90.00
_cell.angle_gamma   90.00
#
_symmetry.space_group_name_H-M   'P 1'
#
loop_
_entity.id
_entity.type
_entity.pdbx_description
1 polymer ?
#
loop_
_entity_poly.entity_id
_entity_poly.type
_entity_poly.pdbx_seq_one_letter_code
_entity_poly.pdbx_strand_id
1 'polypeptide(L)'
;LFYLFSGFSLILVFSISVVWPQMLHWLWLVIPLILLGIYDIYYSKHNILFNYPVIGHLRYLFEFIRPEIQQYFVATNQSGRPFNRETRNFIYQRAKNMDDTLPFGTQHDITSAGYDFATHSLYPKTVSPDHAYLTIGGPSCKQPYRASRLNISGMSFGALSNTAIIAMNKEWVAKS
;
A
#
# COMPACT_ATOMS: atom_id res chain seq x y z
N LEU A 1 -35.19 -10.21 20.31
CA LEU A 1 -34.56 -8.89 20.58
C LEU A 1 -35.08 -7.81 19.63
N PHE A 2 -34.95 -7.99 18.30
CA PHE A 2 -35.42 -7.03 17.29
C PHE A 2 -36.88 -6.58 17.49
N TYR A 3 -37.83 -7.52 17.56
CA TYR A 3 -39.25 -7.19 17.76
C TYR A 3 -39.54 -6.37 19.04
N LEU A 4 -38.80 -6.61 20.12
CA LEU A 4 -38.93 -5.84 21.37
C LEU A 4 -38.44 -4.40 21.18
N PHE A 5 -37.29 -4.22 20.51
CA PHE A 5 -36.78 -2.90 20.17
C PHE A 5 -37.70 -2.14 19.20
N SER A 6 -38.26 -2.82 18.19
CA SER A 6 -39.22 -2.22 17.25
C SER A 6 -40.47 -1.73 17.98
N GLY A 7 -41.06 -2.57 18.85
CA GLY A 7 -42.22 -2.19 19.66
C GLY A 7 -41.92 -1.02 20.60
N PHE A 8 -40.78 -1.07 21.30
CA PHE A 8 -40.34 0.01 22.18
C PHE A 8 -40.12 1.32 21.42
N SER A 9 -39.51 1.27 20.24
CA SER A 9 -39.27 2.47 19.42
C SER A 9 -40.56 3.16 18.98
N LEU A 10 -41.60 2.40 18.62
CA LEU A 10 -42.90 2.96 18.27
C LEU A 10 -43.57 3.59 19.49
N ILE A 11 -43.60 2.88 20.62
CA ILE A 11 -44.17 3.40 21.88
C ILE A 11 -43.47 4.69 22.31
N LEU A 12 -42.15 4.75 22.19
CA LEU A 12 -41.35 5.94 22.49
C LEU A 12 -41.75 7.12 21.61
N VAL A 13 -41.83 6.93 20.29
CA VAL A 13 -42.22 7.98 19.34
C VAL A 13 -43.63 8.50 19.64
N PHE A 14 -44.59 7.60 19.89
CA PHE A 14 -45.95 7.99 20.25
C PHE A 14 -46.00 8.72 21.59
N SER A 15 -45.26 8.26 22.61
CA SER A 15 -45.25 8.88 23.93
C SER A 15 -44.69 10.31 23.89
N ILE A 16 -43.63 10.54 23.12
CA ILE A 16 -43.02 11.86 22.97
C ILE A 16 -43.89 12.77 22.08
N SER A 17 -44.62 12.20 21.12
CA SER A 17 -45.52 12.98 20.24
C SER A 17 -46.65 13.69 20.98
N VAL A 18 -47.03 13.20 22.18
CA VAL A 18 -48.03 13.85 23.05
C VAL A 18 -47.56 15.24 23.50
N VAL A 19 -46.26 15.39 23.74
CA VAL A 19 -45.67 16.68 24.13
C VAL A 19 -45.30 17.48 22.89
N TRP A 20 -44.63 16.85 21.91
CA TRP A 20 -44.13 17.50 20.69
C TRP A 20 -44.67 16.81 19.42
N PRO A 21 -45.74 17.33 18.79
CA PRO A 21 -46.37 16.72 17.61
C PRO A 21 -45.43 16.46 16.43
N GLN A 22 -44.40 17.29 16.26
CA GLN A 22 -43.38 17.12 15.22
C GLN A 22 -42.65 15.77 15.29
N MET A 23 -42.64 15.10 16.44
CA MET A 23 -41.99 13.80 16.60
C MET A 23 -42.62 12.71 15.71
N LEU A 24 -43.87 12.87 15.26
CA LEU A 24 -44.52 11.93 14.34
C LEU A 24 -43.79 11.79 12.99
N HIS A 25 -43.04 12.82 12.55
CA HIS A 25 -42.27 12.73 11.30
C HIS A 25 -41.18 11.65 11.36
N TRP A 26 -40.70 11.28 12.55
CA TRP A 26 -39.74 10.19 12.71
C TRP A 26 -40.30 8.81 12.33
N LEU A 27 -41.63 8.65 12.27
CA LEU A 27 -42.24 7.43 11.77
C LEU A 27 -41.85 7.14 10.31
N TRP A 28 -41.60 8.17 9.50
CA TRP A 28 -41.10 8.01 8.13
C TRP A 28 -39.74 7.31 8.06
N LEU A 29 -38.96 7.33 9.14
CA LEU A 29 -37.67 6.65 9.25
C LEU A 29 -37.79 5.32 9.99
N VAL A 30 -38.55 5.29 11.08
CA VAL A 30 -38.70 4.09 11.93
C VAL A 30 -39.47 2.98 11.22
N ILE A 31 -40.55 3.30 10.51
CA ILE A 31 -41.39 2.29 9.84
C ILE A 31 -40.60 1.56 8.74
N PRO A 32 -39.90 2.22 7.81
CA PRO A 32 -39.08 1.53 6.81
C PRO A 32 -37.98 0.65 7.42
N LEU A 33 -37.35 1.07 8.51
CA LEU A 33 -36.33 0.26 9.19
C LEU A 33 -36.93 -1.01 9.81
N ILE A 34 -38.13 -0.92 10.40
CA ILE A 34 -38.84 -2.10 10.91
C ILE A 34 -39.21 -3.04 9.76
N LEU A 35 -39.75 -2.51 8.65
CA LEU A 35 -40.08 -3.31 7.47
C LEU A 35 -38.85 -3.98 6.87
N LEU A 36 -37.72 -3.27 6.78
CA LEU A 36 -36.46 -3.82 6.30
C LEU A 36 -35.93 -4.93 7.22
N GLY A 37 -36.02 -4.76 8.54
CA GLY A 37 -35.63 -5.82 9.47
C GLY A 37 -36.57 -7.03 9.46
N ILE A 38 -37.88 -6.82 9.24
CA ILE A 38 -38.82 -7.92 8.97
C ILE A 38 -38.40 -8.64 7.69
N TYR A 39 -38.13 -7.90 6.62
CA TYR A 39 -37.66 -8.49 5.36
C TYR A 39 -36.37 -9.29 5.55
N ASP A 40 -35.41 -8.78 6.32
CA ASP A 40 -34.15 -9.48 6.65
C ASP A 40 -34.41 -10.80 7.39
N ILE A 41 -35.37 -10.86 8.31
CA ILE A 41 -35.69 -12.08 9.06
C ILE A 41 -36.38 -13.12 8.18
N TYR A 42 -37.31 -12.71 7.31
CA TYR A 42 -38.14 -13.67 6.56
C TYR A 42 -37.53 -14.08 5.21
N TYR A 43 -36.80 -13.19 4.54
CA TYR A 43 -36.37 -13.39 3.15
C TYR A 43 -34.85 -13.43 2.97
N SER A 44 -34.04 -13.04 3.97
CA SER A 44 -32.59 -13.06 3.81
C SER A 44 -32.02 -14.46 3.81
N LYS A 45 -31.14 -14.73 2.84
CA LYS A 45 -30.34 -15.96 2.78
C LYS A 45 -29.10 -15.92 3.68
N HIS A 46 -28.76 -14.74 4.22
CA HIS A 46 -27.56 -14.55 5.03
C HIS A 46 -27.88 -14.73 6.51
N ASN A 47 -27.24 -15.71 7.15
CA ASN A 47 -27.45 -16.04 8.57
C ASN A 47 -27.20 -14.84 9.51
N ILE A 48 -26.36 -13.90 9.10
CA ILE A 48 -26.06 -12.68 9.89
C ILE A 48 -27.24 -11.71 9.89
N LEU A 49 -27.89 -11.49 8.73
CA LEU A 49 -29.06 -10.61 8.62
C LEU A 49 -30.28 -11.22 9.33
N PHE A 50 -30.38 -12.55 9.34
CA PHE A 50 -31.41 -13.26 10.09
C PHE A 50 -31.29 -13.03 11.60
N ASN A 51 -30.08 -13.12 12.16
CA ASN A 51 -29.85 -12.96 13.61
C ASN A 51 -29.76 -11.49 14.04
N TYR A 52 -29.28 -10.61 13.16
CA TYR A 52 -29.07 -9.18 13.40
C TYR A 52 -29.68 -8.35 12.26
N PRO A 53 -31.02 -8.31 12.14
CA PRO A 53 -31.72 -7.54 11.12
C PRO A 53 -31.37 -6.05 11.22
N VAL A 54 -31.34 -5.35 10.07
CA VAL A 54 -30.92 -3.94 9.93
C VAL A 54 -29.42 -3.73 10.22
N ILE A 55 -28.94 -4.10 11.42
CA ILE A 55 -27.56 -3.83 11.86
C ILE A 55 -26.54 -4.66 11.07
N GLY A 56 -26.89 -5.88 10.66
CA GLY A 56 -26.01 -6.75 9.88
C GLY A 56 -25.57 -6.15 8.54
N HIS A 57 -26.34 -5.22 7.98
CA HIS A 57 -25.96 -4.47 6.76
C HIS A 57 -24.69 -3.65 6.96
N LEU A 58 -24.42 -3.16 8.17
CA LEU A 58 -23.18 -2.43 8.47
C LEU A 58 -21.94 -3.31 8.27
N ARG A 59 -22.03 -4.60 8.55
CA ARG A 59 -20.93 -5.54 8.31
C ARG A 59 -20.58 -5.58 6.82
N TYR A 60 -21.59 -5.73 5.97
CA TYR A 60 -21.39 -5.79 4.51
C TYR A 60 -20.91 -4.45 3.95
N LEU A 61 -21.39 -3.34 4.51
CA LEU A 61 -20.88 -2.02 4.19
C LEU A 61 -19.39 -1.90 4.51
N PHE A 62 -18.96 -2.31 5.71
CA PHE A 62 -17.55 -2.29 6.08
C PHE A 62 -16.71 -3.30 5.30
N GLU A 63 -17.27 -4.46 4.96
CA GLU A 63 -16.62 -5.45 4.10
C GLU A 63 -16.37 -4.89 2.70
N PHE A 64 -17.31 -4.10 2.17
CA PHE A 64 -17.17 -3.39 0.91
C PHE A 64 -16.13 -2.27 0.96
N ILE A 65 -16.05 -1.50 2.04
CA ILE A 65 -15.10 -0.37 2.21
C ILE A 65 -13.69 -0.83 2.65
N ARG A 66 -13.58 -2.06 3.18
CA ARG A 66 -12.32 -2.64 3.67
C ARG A 66 -11.17 -2.57 2.66
N PRO A 67 -11.30 -2.99 1.38
CA PRO A 67 -10.18 -2.98 0.45
C PRO A 67 -9.62 -1.57 0.21
N GLU A 68 -10.48 -0.56 0.12
CA GLU A 68 -10.07 0.85 -0.06
C GLU A 68 -9.32 1.33 1.18
N ILE A 69 -9.86 1.11 2.38
CA ILE A 69 -9.17 1.48 3.63
C ILE A 69 -7.80 0.79 3.69
N GLN A 70 -7.77 -0.50 3.38
CA GLN A 70 -6.54 -1.28 3.42
C GLN A 70 -5.52 -0.78 2.40
N GLN A 71 -5.94 -0.37 1.20
CA GLN A 71 -5.05 0.13 0.16
C GLN A 71 -4.48 1.53 0.45
N TYR A 72 -5.28 2.44 1.02
CA TYR A 72 -4.89 3.85 1.19
C TYR A 72 -4.30 4.16 2.57
N PHE A 73 -4.80 3.53 3.63
CA PHE A 73 -4.39 3.83 5.00
C PHE A 73 -3.45 2.80 5.61
N VAL A 74 -3.54 1.53 5.21
CA VAL A 74 -2.79 0.44 5.85
C VAL A 74 -1.63 -0.06 4.99
N ALA A 75 -1.83 -0.18 3.68
CA ALA A 75 -0.84 -0.74 2.77
C ALA A 75 0.38 0.20 2.66
N THR A 76 1.51 -0.26 3.20
CA THR A 76 2.80 0.37 2.98
C THR A 76 3.21 0.24 1.52
N ASN A 77 4.07 1.14 1.03
CA ASN A 77 4.53 1.15 -0.37
C ASN A 77 5.14 -0.18 -0.84
N GLN A 78 5.61 -1.02 0.10
CA GLN A 78 6.27 -2.31 -0.15
C GLN A 78 5.35 -3.55 -0.02
N SER A 79 4.10 -3.40 0.44
CA SER A 79 3.24 -4.54 0.80
C SER A 79 2.54 -5.21 -0.39
N GLY A 80 2.43 -4.52 -1.54
CA GLY A 80 1.72 -5.03 -2.71
C GLY A 80 2.44 -6.21 -3.38
N ARG A 81 1.69 -7.27 -3.72
CA ARG A 81 2.16 -8.41 -4.53
C ARG A 81 1.37 -8.49 -5.85
N PRO A 82 1.97 -8.89 -6.99
CA PRO A 82 3.40 -9.20 -7.20
C PRO A 82 4.28 -7.96 -7.34
N PHE A 83 3.69 -6.79 -7.66
CA PHE A 83 4.39 -5.52 -7.76
C PHE A 83 3.89 -4.57 -6.68
N ASN A 84 4.82 -4.01 -5.91
CA ASN A 84 4.51 -3.06 -4.87
C ASN A 84 4.26 -1.65 -5.47
N ARG A 85 3.87 -0.69 -4.63
CA ARG A 85 3.56 0.68 -5.10
C ARG A 85 4.82 1.39 -5.58
N GLU A 86 5.97 1.15 -4.95
CA GLU A 86 7.26 1.73 -5.34
C GLU A 86 7.65 1.31 -6.76
N THR A 87 7.60 0.02 -7.08
CA THR A 87 7.92 -0.51 -8.41
C THR A 87 7.00 0.07 -9.48
N ARG A 88 5.69 0.17 -9.19
CA ARG A 88 4.74 0.76 -10.14
C ARG A 88 5.03 2.25 -10.38
N ASN A 89 5.29 3.00 -9.31
CA ASN A 89 5.63 4.42 -9.41
C ASN A 89 6.92 4.64 -10.21
N PHE A 90 7.95 3.83 -9.95
CA PHE A 90 9.21 3.85 -10.68
C PHE A 90 9.01 3.62 -12.18
N ILE A 91 8.23 2.59 -12.57
CA ILE A 91 7.90 2.32 -13.97
C ILE A 91 7.14 3.51 -14.60
N TYR A 92 6.17 4.09 -13.89
CA TYR A 92 5.40 5.22 -14.40
C TYR A 92 6.24 6.49 -14.56
N GLN A 93 7.16 6.78 -13.63
CA GLN A 93 8.07 7.91 -13.73
C GLN A 93 9.00 7.75 -14.94
N ARG A 94 9.60 6.56 -15.11
CA ARG A 94 10.43 6.22 -16.26
C ARG A 94 9.67 6.32 -17.58
N ALA A 95 8.44 5.80 -17.65
CA ALA A 95 7.61 5.86 -18.85
C ALA A 95 7.23 7.29 -19.25
N LYS A 96 7.13 8.21 -18.28
CA LYS A 96 6.84 9.63 -18.50
C LYS A 96 8.09 10.49 -18.64
N ASN A 97 9.28 9.89 -18.67
CA ASN A 97 10.56 10.60 -18.70
C ASN A 97 10.71 11.65 -17.59
N MET A 98 10.16 11.33 -16.41
CA MET A 98 10.29 12.16 -15.20
C MET A 98 11.43 11.62 -14.33
N ASP A 99 12.07 12.50 -13.57
CA ASP A 99 13.10 12.11 -12.61
C ASP A 99 12.54 11.08 -11.61
N ASP A 100 13.25 9.97 -11.48
CA ASP A 100 12.92 8.83 -10.63
C ASP A 100 13.82 8.75 -9.38
N THR A 101 14.53 9.83 -9.08
CA THR A 101 15.48 9.92 -7.97
C THR A 101 14.74 10.03 -6.64
N LEU A 102 14.77 8.95 -5.87
CA LEU A 102 14.33 8.94 -4.48
C LEU A 102 15.49 9.37 -3.56
N PRO A 103 15.21 10.16 -2.51
CA PRO A 103 16.23 10.59 -1.57
C PRO A 103 16.86 9.39 -0.83
N PHE A 104 18.12 9.56 -0.42
CA PHE A 104 18.94 8.51 0.17
C PHE A 104 18.32 7.95 1.47
N GLY A 105 18.13 6.63 1.52
CA GLY A 105 17.57 5.91 2.67
C GLY A 105 16.92 4.60 2.23
N THR A 106 17.19 3.50 2.94
CA THR A 106 16.50 2.24 2.67
C THR A 106 15.13 2.27 3.35
N GLN A 107 14.06 2.12 2.57
CA GLN A 107 12.73 1.81 3.11
C GLN A 107 12.56 0.30 3.35
N HIS A 108 13.49 -0.51 2.83
CA HIS A 108 13.49 -1.95 3.01
C HIS A 108 13.98 -2.34 4.39
N ASP A 109 13.33 -3.34 4.97
CA ASP A 109 13.74 -3.98 6.20
C ASP A 109 15.02 -4.80 5.99
N ILE A 110 16.15 -4.22 6.40
CA ILE A 110 17.49 -4.83 6.32
C ILE A 110 17.67 -6.04 7.24
N THR A 111 16.74 -6.26 8.18
CA THR A 111 16.76 -7.41 9.10
C THR A 111 15.88 -8.55 8.63
N SER A 112 15.13 -8.35 7.53
CA SER A 112 14.24 -9.36 6.99
C SER A 112 15.02 -10.57 6.45
N ALA A 113 14.42 -11.76 6.61
CA ALA A 113 15.00 -12.99 6.09
C ALA A 113 15.12 -12.93 4.56
N GLY A 114 16.33 -13.16 4.03
CA GLY A 114 16.65 -13.06 2.60
C GLY A 114 17.18 -11.70 2.15
N TYR A 115 17.33 -10.73 3.06
CA TYR A 115 18.08 -9.51 2.78
C TYR A 115 19.58 -9.76 2.95
N ASP A 116 20.30 -9.80 1.83
CA ASP A 116 21.74 -9.98 1.82
C ASP A 116 22.46 -8.62 1.75
N PHE A 117 23.47 -8.42 2.60
CA PHE A 117 24.35 -7.26 2.55
C PHE A 117 25.81 -7.68 2.61
N ALA A 118 26.68 -6.89 2.00
CA ALA A 118 28.12 -7.09 2.04
C ALA A 118 28.76 -6.02 2.93
N THR A 119 29.59 -6.45 3.89
CA THR A 119 30.39 -5.55 4.72
C THR A 119 31.77 -5.36 4.12
N HIS A 120 32.44 -4.26 4.47
CA HIS A 120 33.82 -4.02 4.10
C HIS A 120 34.75 -5.11 4.66
N SER A 121 35.69 -5.59 3.84
CA SER A 121 36.71 -6.54 4.28
C SER A 121 37.92 -5.80 4.87
N LEU A 122 38.37 -6.22 6.05
CA LEU A 122 39.61 -5.71 6.66
C LEU A 122 40.89 -6.22 5.97
N TYR A 123 40.76 -7.22 5.09
CA TYR A 123 41.88 -7.78 4.32
C TYR A 123 41.50 -7.85 2.83
N PRO A 124 41.60 -6.73 2.10
CA PRO A 124 41.25 -6.69 0.68
C PRO A 124 42.23 -7.54 -0.14
N LYS A 125 41.68 -8.36 -1.04
CA LYS A 125 42.46 -9.08 -2.04
C LYS A 125 42.41 -8.34 -3.36
N THR A 126 43.49 -8.42 -4.14
CA THR A 126 43.50 -7.93 -5.52
C THR A 126 42.57 -8.79 -6.38
N VAL A 127 41.62 -8.15 -7.07
CA VAL A 127 40.69 -8.81 -7.98
C VAL A 127 41.27 -8.74 -9.40
N SER A 128 41.25 -9.85 -10.13
CA SER A 128 41.67 -9.86 -11.54
C SER A 128 40.80 -8.89 -12.37
N PRO A 129 41.37 -8.13 -13.32
CA PRO A 129 40.61 -7.26 -14.23
C PRO A 129 39.47 -7.97 -14.96
N ASP A 130 39.61 -9.28 -15.21
CA ASP A 130 38.60 -10.10 -15.89
C ASP A 130 37.32 -10.29 -15.05
N HIS A 131 37.42 -10.12 -13.73
CA HIS A 131 36.29 -10.21 -12.81
C HIS A 131 35.74 -8.85 -12.38
N ALA A 132 36.44 -7.75 -12.65
CA ALA A 132 35.98 -6.40 -12.30
C ALA A 132 34.88 -5.91 -13.25
N TYR A 133 34.95 -6.31 -14.52
CA TYR A 133 34.06 -5.82 -15.58
C TYR A 133 33.23 -6.94 -16.20
N LEU A 134 32.06 -6.58 -16.73
CA LEU A 134 31.23 -7.43 -17.56
C LEU A 134 30.93 -6.74 -18.90
N THR A 135 30.85 -7.52 -19.97
CA THR A 135 30.44 -7.01 -21.29
C THR A 135 28.92 -7.08 -21.38
N ILE A 136 28.27 -5.94 -21.58
CA ILE A 136 26.83 -5.81 -21.78
C ILE A 136 26.56 -5.74 -23.28
N GLY A 137 25.75 -6.68 -23.79
CA GLY A 137 25.35 -6.74 -25.19
C GLY A 137 25.42 -8.17 -25.74
N GLY A 138 24.29 -8.67 -26.24
CA GLY A 138 24.21 -9.96 -26.94
C GLY A 138 24.46 -9.84 -28.45
N PRO A 139 24.23 -10.91 -29.24
CA PRO A 139 24.51 -10.95 -30.68
C PRO A 139 23.79 -9.85 -31.50
N SER A 140 22.64 -9.38 -31.02
CA SER A 140 21.84 -8.33 -31.67
C SER A 140 22.21 -6.91 -31.23
N CYS A 141 23.19 -6.73 -30.34
CA CYS A 141 23.60 -5.41 -29.83
C CYS A 141 24.59 -4.74 -30.81
N LYS A 142 24.25 -3.55 -31.31
CA LYS A 142 25.10 -2.80 -32.24
C LYS A 142 26.32 -2.13 -31.57
N GLN A 143 26.27 -1.91 -30.26
CA GLN A 143 27.31 -1.24 -29.49
C GLN A 143 27.44 -1.92 -28.11
N PRO A 144 28.09 -3.09 -28.04
CA PRO A 144 28.40 -3.70 -26.75
C PRO A 144 29.40 -2.83 -26.00
N TYR A 145 29.27 -2.76 -24.67
CA TYR A 145 30.16 -1.97 -23.82
C TYR A 145 30.58 -2.75 -22.57
N ARG A 146 31.74 -2.41 -21.99
CA ARG A 146 32.21 -2.99 -20.73
C ARG A 146 31.76 -2.10 -19.57
N ALA A 147 31.13 -2.69 -18.58
CA ALA A 147 30.67 -2.02 -17.37
C ALA A 147 31.27 -2.68 -16.12
N SER A 148 31.53 -1.90 -15.07
CA SER A 148 31.88 -2.45 -13.76
C SER A 148 30.73 -3.34 -13.25
N ARG A 149 31.06 -4.45 -12.58
CA ARG A 149 30.05 -5.31 -11.93
C ARG A 149 29.32 -4.61 -10.80
N LEU A 150 29.98 -3.66 -10.15
CA LEU A 150 29.39 -2.83 -9.09
C LEU A 150 29.31 -1.40 -9.61
N ASN A 151 28.09 -0.88 -9.70
CA ASN A 151 27.86 0.49 -10.12
C ASN A 151 27.61 1.37 -8.91
N ILE A 152 27.99 2.64 -9.02
CA ILE A 152 27.78 3.64 -7.98
C ILE A 152 26.50 4.39 -8.33
N SER A 153 25.52 4.38 -7.43
CA SER A 153 24.30 5.15 -7.62
C SER A 153 24.60 6.65 -7.65
N GLY A 154 23.78 7.42 -8.37
CA GLY A 154 23.86 8.88 -8.35
C GLY A 154 23.58 9.40 -6.94
N MET A 155 24.61 9.90 -6.26
CA MET A 155 24.50 10.52 -4.94
C MET A 155 24.62 12.05 -5.10
N SER A 156 23.81 12.81 -4.36
CA SER A 156 23.84 14.27 -4.48
C SER A 156 25.16 14.83 -3.92
N PHE A 157 25.65 15.92 -4.52
CA PHE A 157 26.87 16.62 -4.08
C PHE A 157 26.84 17.08 -2.61
N GLY A 158 25.67 17.14 -1.97
CA GLY A 158 25.52 17.51 -0.57
C GLY A 158 25.57 16.33 0.42
N ALA A 159 25.44 15.09 -0.05
CA ALA A 159 25.41 13.90 0.81
C ALA A 159 26.80 13.29 1.07
N LEU A 160 27.80 13.64 0.26
CA LEU A 160 29.16 13.11 0.33
C LEU A 160 30.18 14.25 0.40
N SER A 161 31.33 13.99 1.05
CA SER A 161 32.45 14.93 1.03
C SER A 161 33.03 15.03 -0.38
N ASN A 162 33.60 16.19 -0.71
CA ASN A 162 34.22 16.43 -2.02
C ASN A 162 35.31 15.39 -2.35
N THR A 163 36.06 14.95 -1.33
CA THR A 163 37.08 13.89 -1.44
C THR A 163 36.48 12.54 -1.82
N ALA A 164 35.33 12.18 -1.26
CA ALA A 164 34.64 10.93 -1.58
C ALA A 164 34.15 10.92 -3.04
N ILE A 165 33.61 12.05 -3.52
CA ILE A 165 33.16 12.20 -4.91
C ILE A 165 34.32 12.00 -5.90
N ILE A 166 35.48 12.63 -5.62
CA ILE A 166 36.67 12.50 -6.47
C ILE A 166 37.19 11.06 -6.49
N ALA A 167 37.26 10.41 -5.33
CA ALA A 167 37.70 9.02 -5.23
C ALA A 167 36.78 8.08 -6.03
N MET A 168 35.46 8.25 -5.90
CA MET A 168 34.46 7.44 -6.62
C MET A 168 34.52 7.64 -8.13
N ASN A 169 34.62 8.89 -8.60
CA ASN A 169 34.70 9.18 -10.03
C ASN A 169 35.97 8.59 -10.66
N LYS A 170 37.09 8.56 -9.92
CA LYS A 170 38.35 8.01 -10.39
C LYS A 170 38.31 6.49 -10.57
N GLU A 171 37.61 5.78 -9.70
CA GLU A 171 37.43 4.32 -9.79
C GLU A 171 36.34 3.92 -10.79
N TRP A 172 35.31 4.76 -10.99
CA TRP A 172 34.23 4.49 -11.93
C TRP A 172 34.65 4.61 -13.39
N VAL A 173 35.46 5.62 -13.72
CA VAL A 173 36.05 5.74 -15.06
C VAL A 173 37.19 4.74 -15.14
N ALA A 174 36.85 3.49 -15.47
CA ALA A 174 37.81 2.54 -16.00
C ALA A 174 38.62 3.27 -17.08
N LYS A 175 39.92 3.45 -16.84
CA LYS A 175 40.84 3.98 -17.85
C LYS A 175 40.57 3.23 -19.16
N SER A 176 39.99 3.98 -20.11
CA SER A 176 39.93 3.63 -21.52
C SER A 176 41.33 3.44 -22.07
#